data_AF-A0A016QT82-F1
#
_entry.id   AF-A0A016QT82-F1
#
_cell.length_a   1.000
_cell.length_b   1.000
_cell.length_c   1.000
_cell.angle_alpha   90.00
_cell.angle_beta   90.00
_cell.angle_gamma   90.00
#
_symmetry.space_group_name_H-M   'P 1'
#
loop_
_entity.id
_entity.type
_entity.pdbx_description
1 polymer ?
#
loop_
_entity_poly.entity_id
_entity_poly.type
_entity_poly.pdbx_seq_one_letter_code
_entity_poly.pdbx_strand_id
1 'polypeptide(L)'
;MLSVTDEELAASVAALLEEGQDALALRTLTLAAGDVQLTARLTFLLDLLTRLPADLLGSEPGVRLHLQLLSGLRRHDRVLEVTAAAHAAGLSAPFLDVYRGWALSQQDLFPEALAALAPALQTGPDALDLTPVEDTLAWRVRARSLARQGQDGWREAYARARRRAAGRPLALVWLEEGATLGRRGDVVDALAAYAQALPLVEGDPYYRALTLHNMGLVCLRACRFEEAETYFQRVRQVRRRAAAFQARAQCGEAAVRRALGEWERAEAAYRAALDLDPDDDDRRQAWRGLGHTLRLAGRPLSALEWLTRAANVTAGQRQTGRSWVFVDLAAAHAALRDPRAAQAALDRTGPLSGEDADREQIVRAELARQAGDAGTALALLQPLDRRTLWAREEAHAFPALFALLGRGRPAPLARPACPHVLVRAAGPLDVRVNGRRVPLAPTALAGVLLVALLEAGGQAGTGQLALAVSGHEERRERHGKQAVSRLARELRRALGWEGSVRASAGAYFLDPQADWRYDVREAQAAGQPVEAFLSGVTLPWVLDRETELRQQGSGSFSPDSG
;
A
#
# COMPACT_ATOMS: atom_id res chain seq x y z
N MET A 1 -26.17 -9.74 25.30
CA MET A 1 -26.71 -10.93 24.63
C MET A 1 -25.62 -11.99 24.66
N LEU A 2 -25.88 -13.11 25.32
CA LEU A 2 -25.00 -14.29 25.26
C LEU A 2 -24.88 -14.69 23.79
N SER A 3 -23.66 -14.79 23.27
CA SER A 3 -23.45 -15.21 21.88
C SER A 3 -23.79 -16.70 21.78
N VAL A 4 -24.89 -17.02 21.10
CA VAL A 4 -25.23 -18.42 20.76
C VAL A 4 -24.05 -19.01 19.99
N THR A 5 -23.53 -20.11 20.49
CA THR A 5 -22.43 -20.85 19.86
C THR A 5 -22.91 -21.51 18.57
N ASP A 6 -21.98 -21.82 17.66
CA ASP A 6 -22.35 -22.47 16.40
C ASP A 6 -22.96 -23.87 16.66
N GLU A 7 -22.52 -24.57 17.71
CA GLU A 7 -23.10 -25.86 18.13
C GLU A 7 -24.54 -25.72 18.62
N GLU A 8 -24.83 -24.75 19.49
CA GLU A 8 -26.18 -24.47 19.98
C GLU A 8 -27.11 -24.06 18.83
N LEU A 9 -26.61 -23.28 17.87
CA LEU A 9 -27.39 -22.88 16.69
C LEU A 9 -27.71 -24.08 15.79
N ALA A 10 -26.73 -24.95 15.52
CA ALA A 10 -26.94 -26.17 14.74
C ALA A 10 -27.97 -27.09 15.40
N ALA A 11 -27.85 -27.30 16.72
CA ALA A 11 -28.78 -28.13 17.48
C ALA A 11 -30.20 -27.55 17.46
N SER A 12 -30.34 -26.22 17.64
CA SER A 12 -31.64 -25.55 17.58
C SER A 12 -32.29 -25.67 16.20
N VAL A 13 -31.52 -25.46 15.12
CA VAL A 13 -32.04 -25.60 13.74
C VAL A 13 -32.45 -27.04 13.47
N ALA A 14 -31.65 -28.03 13.89
CA ALA A 14 -31.99 -29.45 13.72
C ALA A 14 -33.29 -29.83 14.45
N ALA A 15 -33.43 -29.43 15.72
CA ALA A 15 -34.63 -29.69 16.51
C ALA A 15 -35.90 -29.07 15.87
N LEU A 16 -35.79 -27.84 15.37
CA LEU A 16 -36.90 -27.17 14.69
C LEU A 16 -37.34 -27.91 13.42
N LEU A 17 -36.39 -28.49 12.67
CA LEU A 17 -36.70 -29.29 11.48
C LEU A 17 -37.34 -30.64 11.85
N GLU A 18 -36.87 -31.30 12.92
CA GLU A 18 -37.46 -32.54 13.42
C GLU A 18 -38.91 -32.33 13.90
N GLU A 19 -39.21 -31.16 14.46
CA GLU A 19 -40.57 -30.78 14.87
C GLU A 19 -41.44 -30.23 13.72
N GLY A 20 -40.92 -30.15 12.49
CA GLY A 20 -41.63 -29.60 11.33
C GLY A 20 -41.87 -28.08 11.37
N GLN A 21 -41.07 -27.35 12.15
CA GLN A 21 -41.12 -25.89 12.30
C GLN A 21 -40.15 -25.16 11.34
N ASP A 22 -40.18 -25.51 10.06
CA ASP A 22 -39.17 -25.10 9.07
C ASP A 22 -39.06 -23.57 8.91
N ALA A 23 -40.19 -22.86 8.95
CA ALA A 23 -40.22 -21.40 8.88
C ALA A 23 -39.51 -20.74 10.07
N LEU A 24 -39.59 -21.34 11.27
CA LEU A 24 -38.86 -20.87 12.44
C LEU A 24 -37.37 -21.18 12.32
N ALA A 25 -37.00 -22.33 11.75
CA ALA A 25 -35.60 -22.66 11.46
C ALA A 25 -34.96 -21.62 10.53
N LEU A 26 -35.64 -21.26 9.43
CA LEU A 26 -35.16 -20.21 8.51
C LEU A 26 -35.07 -18.84 9.19
N ARG A 27 -36.05 -18.47 10.02
CA ARG A 27 -36.00 -17.21 10.78
C ARG A 27 -34.81 -17.19 11.74
N THR A 28 -34.53 -18.30 12.42
CA THR A 28 -33.38 -18.43 13.33
C THR A 28 -32.06 -18.26 12.58
N LEU A 29 -31.91 -18.88 11.41
CA LEU A 29 -30.74 -18.67 10.55
C LEU A 29 -30.63 -17.22 10.05
N THR A 30 -31.75 -16.60 9.70
CA THR A 30 -31.79 -15.20 9.24
C THR A 30 -31.31 -14.24 10.32
N LEU A 31 -31.78 -14.42 11.56
CA LEU A 31 -31.32 -13.64 12.71
C LEU A 31 -29.84 -13.90 13.02
N ALA A 32 -29.41 -15.15 12.93
CA ALA A 32 -28.01 -15.53 13.16
C ALA A 32 -27.05 -15.00 12.08
N ALA A 33 -27.53 -14.78 10.85
CA ALA A 33 -26.78 -14.14 9.77
C ALA A 33 -26.66 -12.61 9.95
N GLY A 34 -27.46 -12.01 10.82
CA GLY A 34 -27.43 -10.58 11.13
C GLY A 34 -26.02 -10.11 11.54
N ASP A 35 -25.48 -9.14 10.80
CA ASP A 35 -24.17 -8.50 11.02
C ASP A 35 -22.94 -9.44 11.12
N VAL A 36 -23.04 -10.71 10.71
CA VAL A 36 -21.92 -11.66 10.73
C VAL A 36 -20.82 -11.25 9.75
N GLN A 37 -19.57 -11.27 10.23
CA GLN A 37 -18.38 -10.89 9.45
C GLN A 37 -17.37 -12.01 9.24
N LEU A 38 -17.45 -13.07 10.03
CA LEU A 38 -16.48 -14.15 9.99
C LEU A 38 -16.83 -15.11 8.85
N THR A 39 -15.89 -15.27 7.90
CA THR A 39 -16.04 -16.21 6.78
C THR A 39 -16.43 -17.61 7.25
N ALA A 40 -15.82 -18.10 8.33
CA ALA A 40 -16.14 -19.42 8.90
C ALA A 40 -17.62 -19.51 9.32
N ARG A 41 -18.14 -18.48 9.98
CA ARG A 41 -19.54 -18.43 10.42
C ARG A 41 -20.50 -18.28 9.25
N LEU A 42 -20.15 -17.49 8.22
CA LEU A 42 -20.94 -17.39 6.99
C LEU A 42 -21.02 -18.72 6.24
N THR A 43 -19.90 -19.45 6.13
CA THR A 43 -19.88 -20.80 5.53
C THR A 43 -20.72 -21.77 6.35
N PHE A 44 -20.58 -21.75 7.68
CA PHE A 44 -21.37 -22.59 8.58
C PHE A 44 -22.89 -22.33 8.43
N LEU A 45 -23.30 -21.07 8.39
CA LEU A 45 -24.70 -20.70 8.15
C LEU A 45 -25.20 -21.14 6.77
N LEU A 46 -24.35 -21.08 5.74
CA LEU A 46 -24.68 -21.56 4.41
C LEU A 46 -24.86 -23.08 4.40
N ASP A 47 -24.04 -23.82 5.14
CA ASP A 47 -24.14 -25.28 5.28
C ASP A 47 -25.36 -25.73 6.10
N LEU A 48 -25.84 -24.90 7.03
CA LEU A 48 -27.12 -25.14 7.71
C LEU A 48 -28.30 -24.81 6.81
N LEU A 49 -28.21 -23.72 6.04
CA LEU A 49 -29.26 -23.32 5.11
C LEU A 49 -29.56 -24.44 4.10
N THR A 50 -28.53 -25.09 3.53
CA THR A 50 -28.72 -26.18 2.55
C THR A 50 -29.39 -27.44 3.10
N ARG A 51 -29.60 -27.55 4.42
CA ARG A 51 -30.35 -28.64 5.06
C ARG A 51 -31.85 -28.37 5.14
N LEU A 52 -32.28 -27.14 4.88
CA LEU A 52 -33.70 -26.80 4.86
C LEU A 52 -34.41 -27.47 3.67
N PRO A 53 -35.72 -27.72 3.78
CA PRO A 53 -36.55 -28.23 2.68
C PRO A 53 -36.44 -27.39 1.39
N ALA A 54 -36.53 -28.05 0.23
CA ALA A 54 -36.30 -27.42 -1.07
C ALA A 54 -37.34 -26.34 -1.43
N ASP A 55 -38.58 -26.52 -1.01
CA ASP A 55 -39.68 -25.55 -1.12
C ASP A 55 -39.38 -24.29 -0.30
N LEU A 56 -38.88 -24.44 0.92
CA LEU A 56 -38.47 -23.33 1.76
C LEU A 56 -37.23 -22.62 1.22
N LEU A 57 -36.26 -23.36 0.66
CA LEU A 57 -35.10 -22.79 -0.01
C LEU A 57 -35.45 -22.00 -1.27
N GLY A 58 -36.47 -22.45 -2.01
CA GLY A 58 -37.00 -21.76 -3.19
C GLY A 58 -37.92 -20.58 -2.86
N SER A 59 -38.36 -20.46 -1.61
CA SER A 59 -39.18 -19.35 -1.15
C SER A 59 -38.41 -18.02 -1.14
N GLU A 60 -39.13 -16.90 -1.20
CA GLU A 60 -38.53 -15.57 -1.20
C GLU A 60 -37.55 -15.32 -0.03
N PRO A 61 -37.92 -15.60 1.25
CA PRO A 61 -36.97 -15.44 2.36
C PRO A 61 -35.78 -16.40 2.31
N GLY A 62 -35.98 -17.61 1.79
CA GLY A 62 -34.91 -18.61 1.64
C GLY A 62 -33.87 -18.17 0.62
N VAL A 63 -34.32 -17.76 -0.57
CA VAL A 63 -33.45 -17.22 -1.63
C VAL A 63 -32.75 -15.94 -1.16
N ARG A 64 -33.46 -15.04 -0.46
CA ARG A 64 -32.87 -13.80 0.08
C ARG A 64 -31.72 -14.09 1.04
N LEU A 65 -31.90 -15.00 2.00
CA LEU A 65 -30.82 -15.38 2.93
C LEU A 65 -29.66 -16.08 2.19
N HIS A 66 -29.96 -16.95 1.22
CA HIS A 66 -28.93 -17.60 0.42
C HIS A 66 -28.03 -16.59 -0.30
N LEU A 67 -28.62 -15.59 -0.96
CA LEU A 67 -27.88 -14.54 -1.66
C LEU A 67 -27.09 -13.65 -0.69
N GLN A 68 -27.65 -13.32 0.48
CA GLN A 68 -26.93 -12.58 1.52
C GLN A 68 -25.66 -13.32 1.96
N LEU A 69 -25.75 -14.63 2.24
CA LEU A 69 -24.60 -15.44 2.65
C LEU A 69 -23.55 -15.57 1.54
N LEU A 70 -23.97 -15.85 0.30
CA LEU A 70 -23.07 -15.95 -0.86
C LEU A 70 -22.35 -14.63 -1.14
N SER A 71 -23.06 -13.49 -1.04
CA SER A 71 -22.46 -12.17 -1.24
C SER A 71 -21.45 -11.82 -0.15
N GLY A 72 -21.75 -12.16 1.12
CA GLY A 72 -20.81 -12.04 2.24
C GLY A 72 -19.55 -12.88 2.05
N LEU A 73 -19.68 -14.08 1.47
CA LEU A 73 -18.58 -14.96 1.09
C LEU A 73 -17.89 -14.57 -0.23
N ARG A 74 -18.35 -13.51 -0.91
CA ARG A 74 -17.85 -13.02 -2.20
C ARG A 74 -17.93 -14.05 -3.36
N ARG A 75 -18.85 -15.00 -3.27
CA ARG A 75 -19.10 -16.04 -4.30
C ARG A 75 -20.01 -15.51 -5.41
N HIS A 76 -19.50 -14.57 -6.20
CA HIS A 76 -20.27 -13.85 -7.22
C HIS A 76 -20.86 -14.75 -8.32
N ASP A 77 -20.14 -15.77 -8.79
CA ASP A 77 -20.67 -16.70 -9.79
C ASP A 77 -21.89 -17.48 -9.27
N ARG A 78 -21.83 -17.93 -8.01
CA ARG A 78 -22.94 -18.61 -7.34
C ARG A 78 -24.14 -17.69 -7.15
N VAL A 79 -23.92 -16.40 -6.92
CA VAL A 79 -25.00 -15.41 -6.86
C VAL A 79 -25.71 -15.29 -8.22
N LEU A 80 -24.96 -15.29 -9.33
CA LEU A 80 -25.55 -15.28 -10.68
C LEU A 80 -26.37 -16.54 -10.94
N GLU A 81 -25.87 -17.71 -10.53
CA GLU A 81 -26.61 -18.98 -10.67
C GLU A 81 -27.92 -18.98 -9.88
N VAL A 82 -27.87 -18.59 -8.60
CA VAL A 82 -29.06 -18.57 -7.73
C VAL A 82 -30.08 -17.54 -8.20
N THR A 83 -29.65 -16.35 -8.60
CA THR A 83 -30.56 -15.32 -9.15
C THR A 83 -31.19 -15.77 -10.46
N ALA A 84 -30.47 -16.45 -11.35
CA ALA A 84 -31.01 -17.00 -12.58
C ALA A 84 -32.02 -18.14 -12.31
N ALA A 85 -31.70 -19.05 -11.40
CA ALA A 85 -32.59 -20.16 -11.02
C ALA A 85 -33.90 -19.66 -10.38
N ALA A 86 -33.82 -18.65 -9.51
CA ALA A 86 -34.99 -18.05 -8.88
C ALA A 86 -35.94 -17.41 -9.92
N HIS A 87 -35.40 -16.65 -10.88
CA HIS A 87 -36.19 -16.09 -11.98
C HIS A 87 -36.82 -17.19 -12.86
N ALA A 88 -36.07 -18.25 -13.17
CA ALA A 88 -36.59 -19.38 -13.95
C ALA A 88 -37.73 -20.12 -13.23
N ALA A 89 -37.71 -20.14 -11.89
CA ALA A 89 -38.77 -20.65 -11.05
C ALA A 89 -39.96 -19.68 -10.87
N GLY A 90 -39.93 -18.50 -11.51
CA GLY A 90 -41.01 -17.51 -11.47
C GLY A 90 -40.96 -16.54 -10.29
N LEU A 91 -39.91 -16.56 -9.46
CA LEU A 91 -39.74 -15.58 -8.40
C LEU A 91 -39.32 -14.23 -8.99
N SER A 92 -40.13 -13.20 -8.75
CA SER A 92 -39.87 -11.82 -9.20
C SER A 92 -39.84 -10.90 -7.99
N ALA A 93 -38.65 -10.53 -7.54
CA ALA A 93 -38.46 -9.67 -6.37
C ALA A 93 -37.26 -8.72 -6.58
N PRO A 94 -37.35 -7.44 -6.15
CA PRO A 94 -36.30 -6.44 -6.42
C PRO A 94 -34.90 -6.81 -5.89
N PHE A 95 -34.80 -7.56 -4.78
CA PHE A 95 -33.50 -7.95 -4.24
C PHE A 95 -32.71 -8.87 -5.18
N LEU A 96 -33.39 -9.68 -6.03
CA LEU A 96 -32.73 -10.54 -7.01
C LEU A 96 -31.90 -9.70 -8.00
N ASP A 97 -32.47 -8.61 -8.48
CA ASP A 97 -31.82 -7.65 -9.37
C ASP A 97 -30.65 -6.95 -8.69
N VAL A 98 -30.79 -6.62 -7.40
CA VAL A 98 -29.71 -6.02 -6.60
C VAL A 98 -28.51 -6.96 -6.49
N TYR A 99 -28.72 -8.20 -6.08
CA TYR A 99 -27.64 -9.18 -5.94
C TYR A 99 -27.03 -9.57 -7.29
N ARG A 100 -27.83 -9.68 -8.35
CA ARG A 100 -27.35 -9.91 -9.72
C ARG A 100 -26.49 -8.75 -10.20
N GLY A 101 -26.96 -7.51 -10.05
CA GLY A 101 -26.21 -6.31 -10.39
C GLY A 101 -24.90 -6.21 -9.60
N TRP A 102 -24.93 -6.51 -8.31
CA TRP A 102 -23.72 -6.61 -7.49
C TRP A 102 -22.74 -7.63 -8.05
N ALA A 103 -23.17 -8.87 -8.33
CA ALA A 103 -22.29 -9.92 -8.83
C ALA A 103 -21.68 -9.58 -10.20
N LEU A 104 -22.47 -9.06 -11.14
CA LEU A 104 -21.98 -8.58 -12.45
C LEU A 104 -20.92 -7.50 -12.29
N SER A 105 -21.18 -6.54 -11.41
CA SER A 105 -20.23 -5.46 -11.17
C SER A 105 -18.95 -5.93 -10.48
N GLN A 106 -18.93 -7.09 -9.79
CA GLN A 106 -17.70 -7.68 -9.24
C GLN A 106 -16.81 -8.27 -10.34
N GLN A 107 -17.38 -8.59 -11.50
CA GLN A 107 -16.69 -9.05 -12.71
C GLN A 107 -16.39 -7.88 -13.67
N ASP A 108 -16.48 -6.63 -13.21
CA ASP A 108 -16.31 -5.40 -14.00
C ASP A 108 -17.29 -5.26 -15.20
N LEU A 109 -18.38 -6.04 -15.22
CA LEU A 109 -19.48 -5.93 -16.19
C LEU A 109 -20.45 -4.80 -15.80
N PHE A 110 -19.95 -3.56 -15.82
CA PHE A 110 -20.67 -2.39 -15.33
C PHE A 110 -21.93 -2.03 -16.14
N PRO A 111 -21.96 -2.11 -17.48
CA PRO A 111 -23.18 -1.88 -18.25
C PRO A 111 -24.29 -2.87 -17.90
N GLU A 112 -23.96 -4.16 -17.82
CA GLU A 112 -24.89 -5.25 -17.48
C GLU A 112 -25.36 -5.11 -16.03
N ALA A 113 -24.48 -4.71 -15.12
CA ALA A 113 -24.85 -4.43 -13.74
C ALA A 113 -25.88 -3.30 -13.63
N LEU A 114 -25.71 -2.21 -14.39
CA LEU A 114 -26.68 -1.11 -14.42
C LEU A 114 -28.01 -1.53 -15.03
N ALA A 115 -27.99 -2.34 -16.10
CA ALA A 115 -29.20 -2.87 -16.72
C ALA A 115 -29.95 -3.81 -15.77
N ALA A 116 -29.24 -4.69 -15.07
CA ALA A 116 -29.81 -5.58 -14.06
C ALA A 116 -30.43 -4.82 -12.89
N LEU A 117 -29.84 -3.70 -12.45
CA LEU A 117 -30.38 -2.88 -11.36
C LEU A 117 -31.57 -2.01 -11.76
N ALA A 118 -31.80 -1.79 -13.06
CA ALA A 118 -32.79 -0.82 -13.52
C ALA A 118 -34.21 -1.08 -12.96
N PRO A 119 -34.74 -2.32 -12.95
CA PRO A 119 -36.07 -2.59 -12.40
C PRO A 119 -36.17 -2.23 -10.91
N ALA A 120 -35.20 -2.66 -10.11
CA ALA A 120 -35.14 -2.39 -8.67
C ALA A 120 -34.93 -0.92 -8.29
N LEU A 121 -34.52 -0.05 -9.23
CA LEU A 121 -34.29 1.38 -8.96
C LEU A 121 -35.36 2.30 -9.58
N GLN A 122 -36.22 1.78 -10.47
CA GLN A 122 -37.30 2.53 -11.12
C GLN A 122 -38.60 2.55 -10.30
N THR A 123 -38.83 1.55 -9.44
CA THR A 123 -39.93 1.56 -8.47
C THR A 123 -39.70 2.64 -7.41
N GLY A 124 -40.69 3.51 -7.20
CA GLY A 124 -40.61 4.64 -6.27
C GLY A 124 -40.24 4.25 -4.83
N PRO A 125 -39.80 5.21 -3.98
CA PRO A 125 -39.28 4.95 -2.64
C PRO A 125 -40.26 4.19 -1.70
N ASP A 126 -41.57 4.27 -1.95
CA ASP A 126 -42.61 3.61 -1.17
C ASP A 126 -43.01 2.21 -1.70
N ALA A 127 -42.42 1.75 -2.81
CA ALA A 127 -42.79 0.52 -3.52
C ALA A 127 -41.73 -0.60 -3.47
N LEU A 128 -40.63 -0.40 -2.75
CA LEU A 128 -39.50 -1.34 -2.72
C LEU A 128 -39.55 -2.23 -1.47
N ASP A 129 -39.79 -3.53 -1.66
CA ASP A 129 -39.46 -4.57 -0.67
C ASP A 129 -37.94 -4.83 -0.63
N LEU A 130 -37.18 -3.77 -0.35
CA LEU A 130 -35.74 -3.82 -0.13
C LEU A 130 -35.43 -3.45 1.31
N THR A 131 -34.60 -4.27 1.95
CA THR A 131 -34.00 -3.94 3.23
C THR A 131 -33.06 -2.72 3.08
N PRO A 132 -32.76 -1.98 4.17
CA PRO A 132 -31.78 -0.89 4.12
C PRO A 132 -30.40 -1.31 3.59
N VAL A 133 -29.99 -2.56 3.84
CA VAL A 133 -28.73 -3.12 3.36
C VAL A 133 -28.77 -3.32 1.84
N GLU A 134 -29.87 -3.86 1.31
CA GLU A 134 -30.05 -4.07 -0.13
C GLU A 134 -30.19 -2.76 -0.89
N ASP A 135 -30.96 -1.79 -0.39
CA ASP A 135 -31.03 -0.45 -1.00
C ASP A 135 -29.64 0.23 -1.01
N THR A 136 -28.91 0.15 0.11
CA THR A 136 -27.53 0.66 0.18
C THR A 136 -26.62 -0.04 -0.85
N LEU A 137 -26.74 -1.36 -0.99
CA LEU A 137 -25.96 -2.15 -1.95
C LEU A 137 -26.29 -1.75 -3.40
N ALA A 138 -27.57 -1.62 -3.73
CA ALA A 138 -28.04 -1.23 -5.06
C ALA A 138 -27.47 0.12 -5.48
N TRP A 139 -27.57 1.13 -4.62
CA TRP A 139 -27.06 2.48 -4.91
C TRP A 139 -25.53 2.55 -4.94
N ARG A 140 -24.82 1.77 -4.12
CA ARG A 140 -23.36 1.63 -4.21
C ARG A 140 -22.91 1.02 -5.54
N VAL A 141 -23.58 -0.05 -5.98
CA VAL A 141 -23.28 -0.70 -7.26
C VAL A 141 -23.60 0.23 -8.43
N ARG A 142 -24.72 0.97 -8.37
CA ARG A 142 -25.02 2.00 -9.37
C ARG A 142 -23.94 3.08 -9.41
N ALA A 143 -23.58 3.63 -8.25
CA ALA A 143 -22.60 4.71 -8.14
C ALA A 143 -21.25 4.31 -8.72
N ARG A 144 -20.72 3.14 -8.31
CA ARG A 144 -19.42 2.67 -8.82
C ARG A 144 -19.48 2.36 -10.32
N SER A 145 -20.59 1.80 -10.82
CA SER A 145 -20.74 1.41 -12.23
C SER A 145 -20.83 2.64 -13.15
N LEU A 146 -21.56 3.67 -12.74
CA LEU A 146 -21.60 4.97 -13.42
C LEU A 146 -20.21 5.61 -13.44
N ALA A 147 -19.54 5.66 -12.28
CA ALA A 147 -18.23 6.28 -12.17
C ALA A 147 -17.15 5.57 -13.00
N ARG A 148 -17.18 4.22 -13.06
CA ARG A 148 -16.24 3.43 -13.87
C ARG A 148 -16.43 3.63 -15.37
N GLN A 149 -17.65 3.94 -15.80
CA GLN A 149 -17.98 4.29 -17.17
C GLN A 149 -17.80 5.78 -17.49
N GLY A 150 -17.40 6.60 -16.51
CA GLY A 150 -17.28 8.04 -16.68
C GLY A 150 -18.61 8.77 -16.90
N GLN A 151 -19.74 8.13 -16.58
CA GLN A 151 -21.08 8.72 -16.66
C GLN A 151 -21.37 9.59 -15.43
N ASP A 152 -22.19 10.61 -15.59
CA ASP A 152 -22.68 11.46 -14.49
C ASP A 152 -23.66 10.71 -13.56
N GLY A 153 -24.08 11.35 -12.46
CA GLY A 153 -25.05 10.77 -11.52
C GLY A 153 -24.46 9.86 -10.44
N TRP A 154 -23.14 9.59 -10.48
CA TRP A 154 -22.48 8.70 -9.51
C TRP A 154 -22.36 9.33 -8.11
N ARG A 155 -22.20 10.66 -8.01
CA ARG A 155 -22.15 11.39 -6.72
C ARG A 155 -23.52 11.35 -6.04
N GLU A 156 -24.58 11.58 -6.80
CA GLU A 156 -25.97 11.49 -6.34
C GLU A 156 -26.31 10.06 -5.90
N ALA A 157 -25.84 9.06 -6.63
CA ALA A 157 -26.02 7.66 -6.27
C ALA A 157 -25.33 7.31 -4.94
N TYR A 158 -24.09 7.75 -4.71
CA TYR A 158 -23.46 7.59 -3.39
C TYR A 158 -24.20 8.36 -2.30
N ALA A 159 -24.64 9.59 -2.57
CA ALA A 159 -25.44 10.38 -1.62
C ALA A 159 -26.74 9.67 -1.24
N ARG A 160 -27.39 8.98 -2.18
CA ARG A 160 -28.58 8.17 -1.91
C ARG A 160 -28.25 6.93 -1.10
N ALA A 161 -27.19 6.21 -1.44
CA ALA A 161 -26.73 5.06 -0.66
C ALA A 161 -26.52 5.41 0.82
N ARG A 162 -26.00 6.61 1.11
CA ARG A 162 -25.79 7.07 2.50
C ARG A 162 -27.08 7.32 3.28
N ARG A 163 -28.21 7.62 2.65
CA ARG A 163 -29.45 8.01 3.35
C ARG A 163 -30.03 6.88 4.21
N ARG A 164 -29.88 5.62 3.78
CA ARG A 164 -30.40 4.44 4.48
C ARG A 164 -29.30 3.58 5.11
N ALA A 165 -28.03 3.94 4.93
CA ALA A 165 -26.91 3.20 5.47
C ALA A 165 -26.56 3.65 6.90
N ALA A 166 -26.27 2.69 7.76
CA ALA A 166 -25.71 2.91 9.09
C ALA A 166 -24.56 1.91 9.35
N GLY A 167 -23.72 2.18 10.35
CA GLY A 167 -22.64 1.28 10.76
C GLY A 167 -21.71 0.87 9.60
N ARG A 168 -21.49 -0.45 9.45
CA ARG A 168 -20.58 -1.00 8.43
C ARG A 168 -21.03 -0.72 6.99
N PRO A 169 -22.30 -0.93 6.59
CA PRO A 169 -22.77 -0.52 5.26
C PRO A 169 -22.41 0.93 4.92
N LEU A 170 -22.60 1.87 5.85
CA LEU A 170 -22.25 3.29 5.64
C LEU A 170 -20.74 3.48 5.47
N ALA A 171 -19.93 2.76 6.25
CA ALA A 171 -18.48 2.77 6.06
C ALA A 171 -18.10 2.35 4.64
N LEU A 172 -18.68 1.26 4.13
CA LEU A 172 -18.40 0.77 2.78
C LEU A 172 -18.80 1.77 1.69
N VAL A 173 -19.91 2.51 1.88
CA VAL A 173 -20.28 3.61 0.97
C VAL A 173 -19.15 4.64 0.89
N TRP A 174 -18.70 5.14 2.05
CA TRP A 174 -17.63 6.14 2.12
C TRP A 174 -16.30 5.64 1.57
N LEU A 175 -15.94 4.37 1.80
CA LEU A 175 -14.71 3.78 1.26
C LEU A 175 -14.73 3.69 -0.26
N GLU A 176 -15.87 3.27 -0.84
CA GLU A 176 -16.00 3.15 -2.29
C GLU A 176 -16.05 4.51 -2.97
N GLU A 177 -16.75 5.47 -2.39
CA GLU A 177 -16.77 6.85 -2.87
C GLU A 177 -15.37 7.49 -2.80
N GLY A 178 -14.67 7.33 -1.68
CA GLY A 178 -13.28 7.78 -1.53
C GLY A 178 -12.36 7.15 -2.57
N ALA A 179 -12.53 5.86 -2.88
CA ALA A 179 -11.74 5.18 -3.91
C ALA A 179 -12.06 5.68 -5.32
N THR A 180 -13.33 5.99 -5.58
CA THR A 180 -13.79 6.58 -6.84
C THR A 180 -13.23 7.98 -7.05
N LEU A 181 -13.36 8.85 -6.05
CA LEU A 181 -12.79 10.20 -6.03
C LEU A 181 -11.26 10.16 -6.21
N GLY A 182 -10.58 9.29 -5.47
CA GLY A 182 -9.13 9.13 -5.54
C GLY A 182 -8.62 8.65 -6.90
N ARG A 183 -9.38 7.83 -7.63
CA ARG A 183 -9.06 7.44 -9.02
C ARG A 183 -9.24 8.59 -10.01
N ARG A 184 -10.15 9.51 -9.74
CA ARG A 184 -10.42 10.69 -10.59
C ARG A 184 -9.48 11.86 -10.29
N GLY A 185 -8.66 11.76 -9.23
CA GLY A 185 -7.76 12.83 -8.81
C GLY A 185 -8.39 13.87 -7.88
N ASP A 186 -9.62 13.63 -7.38
CA ASP A 186 -10.32 14.50 -6.44
C ASP A 186 -9.77 14.29 -5.01
N VAL A 187 -8.54 14.75 -4.77
CA VAL A 187 -7.76 14.44 -3.56
C VAL A 187 -8.47 14.86 -2.27
N VAL A 188 -9.02 16.08 -2.23
CA VAL A 188 -9.65 16.64 -1.02
C VAL A 188 -10.90 15.86 -0.66
N ASP A 189 -11.81 15.69 -1.62
CA ASP A 189 -13.05 14.93 -1.44
C ASP A 189 -12.76 13.46 -1.09
N ALA A 190 -11.77 12.84 -1.72
CA ALA A 190 -11.39 11.46 -1.43
C ALA A 190 -10.94 11.28 0.03
N LEU A 191 -10.05 12.17 0.51
CA LEU A 191 -9.59 12.15 1.90
C LEU A 191 -10.72 12.47 2.88
N ALA A 192 -11.64 13.36 2.52
CA ALA A 192 -12.83 13.65 3.32
C ALA A 192 -13.75 12.42 3.45
N ALA A 193 -14.03 11.72 2.35
CA ALA A 193 -14.82 10.49 2.37
C ALA A 193 -14.13 9.40 3.23
N TYR A 194 -12.83 9.19 3.08
CA TYR A 194 -12.10 8.25 3.93
C TYR A 194 -12.09 8.64 5.41
N ALA A 195 -12.02 9.94 5.72
CA ALA A 195 -12.13 10.43 7.09
C ALA A 195 -13.51 10.13 7.71
N GLN A 196 -14.59 10.17 6.92
CA GLN A 196 -15.92 9.74 7.37
C GLN A 196 -16.01 8.22 7.59
N ALA A 197 -15.26 7.42 6.83
CA ALA A 197 -15.26 5.96 6.99
C ALA A 197 -14.49 5.48 8.23
N LEU A 198 -13.39 6.15 8.62
CA LEU A 198 -12.47 5.69 9.66
C LEU A 198 -13.14 5.38 11.02
N PRO A 199 -14.01 6.25 11.59
CA PRO A 199 -14.70 5.97 12.86
C PRO A 199 -15.61 4.74 12.78
N LEU A 200 -16.22 4.51 11.61
CA LEU A 200 -17.16 3.42 11.39
C LEU A 200 -16.47 2.04 11.26
N VAL A 201 -15.15 2.02 11.06
CA VAL A 201 -14.33 0.80 10.93
C VAL A 201 -13.30 0.65 12.04
N GLU A 202 -13.43 1.40 13.14
CA GLU A 202 -12.45 1.35 14.23
C GLU A 202 -12.31 -0.05 14.84
N GLY A 203 -13.42 -0.79 14.96
CA GLY A 203 -13.48 -2.18 15.41
C GLY A 203 -13.11 -3.21 14.34
N ASP A 204 -12.83 -2.80 13.11
CA ASP A 204 -12.46 -3.68 11.99
C ASP A 204 -11.03 -3.36 11.51
N PRO A 205 -10.01 -4.10 12.00
CA PRO A 205 -8.62 -3.87 11.62
C PRO A 205 -8.37 -3.97 10.11
N TYR A 206 -9.12 -4.81 9.40
CA TYR A 206 -8.95 -4.99 7.96
C TYR A 206 -9.39 -3.72 7.22
N TYR A 207 -10.63 -3.27 7.44
CA TYR A 207 -11.11 -2.06 6.76
C TYR A 207 -10.38 -0.82 7.24
N ARG A 208 -10.00 -0.72 8.52
CA ARG A 208 -9.15 0.39 9.00
C ARG A 208 -7.81 0.47 8.26
N ALA A 209 -7.14 -0.68 8.08
CA ALA A 209 -5.89 -0.74 7.32
C ALA A 209 -6.10 -0.39 5.84
N LEU A 210 -7.17 -0.91 5.21
CA LEU A 210 -7.55 -0.58 3.83
C LEU A 210 -7.78 0.92 3.64
N THR A 211 -8.54 1.55 4.54
CA THR A 211 -8.83 3.00 4.49
C THR A 211 -7.56 3.82 4.55
N LEU A 212 -6.71 3.55 5.55
CA LEU A 212 -5.44 4.26 5.73
C LEU A 212 -4.51 4.06 4.54
N HIS A 213 -4.43 2.83 4.02
CA HIS A 213 -3.63 2.53 2.83
C HIS A 213 -4.11 3.33 1.60
N ASN A 214 -5.43 3.40 1.38
CA ASN A 214 -5.98 4.15 0.26
C ASN A 214 -5.78 5.67 0.41
N MET A 215 -5.88 6.22 1.62
CA MET A 215 -5.50 7.62 1.90
C MET A 215 -4.03 7.86 1.53
N GLY A 216 -3.14 6.93 1.89
CA GLY A 216 -1.74 6.97 1.51
C GLY A 216 -1.53 6.97 -0.01
N LEU A 217 -2.24 6.12 -0.75
CA LEU A 217 -2.18 6.08 -2.21
C LEU A 217 -2.68 7.38 -2.87
N VAL A 218 -3.77 7.96 -2.36
CA VAL A 218 -4.30 9.25 -2.83
C VAL A 218 -3.26 10.36 -2.63
N CYS A 219 -2.67 10.45 -1.44
CA CYS A 219 -1.61 11.42 -1.15
C CYS A 219 -0.37 11.19 -2.03
N LEU A 220 0.03 9.93 -2.25
CA LEU A 220 1.15 9.58 -3.12
C LEU A 220 0.93 10.07 -4.56
N ARG A 221 -0.22 9.75 -5.17
CA ARG A 221 -0.56 10.22 -6.53
C ARG A 221 -0.62 11.74 -6.63
N ALA A 222 -1.07 12.39 -5.56
CA ALA A 222 -1.10 13.85 -5.43
C ALA A 222 0.28 14.49 -5.14
N CYS A 223 1.35 13.69 -5.04
CA CYS A 223 2.69 14.13 -4.66
C CYS A 223 2.76 14.79 -3.26
N ARG A 224 1.86 14.43 -2.35
CA ARG A 224 1.85 14.82 -0.91
C ARG A 224 2.57 13.75 -0.10
N PHE A 225 3.90 13.70 -0.24
CA PHE A 225 4.72 12.56 0.17
C PHE A 225 4.78 12.34 1.69
N GLU A 226 4.87 13.41 2.48
CA GLU A 226 4.92 13.36 3.93
C GLU A 226 3.62 12.79 4.52
N GLU A 227 2.48 13.19 3.96
CA GLU A 227 1.18 12.68 4.36
C GLU A 227 0.97 11.24 3.92
N ALA A 228 1.40 10.88 2.71
CA ALA A 228 1.36 9.51 2.22
C ALA A 228 2.13 8.56 3.17
N GLU A 229 3.34 8.94 3.53
CA GLU A 229 4.19 8.18 4.46
C GLU A 229 3.54 8.06 5.85
N THR A 230 2.95 9.15 6.36
CA THR A 230 2.21 9.14 7.64
C THR A 230 1.07 8.12 7.62
N TYR A 231 0.30 8.05 6.54
CA TYR A 231 -0.79 7.07 6.41
C TYR A 231 -0.27 5.63 6.32
N PHE A 232 0.78 5.37 5.54
CA PHE A 232 1.37 4.03 5.47
C PHE A 232 1.97 3.58 6.82
N GLN A 233 2.61 4.48 7.57
CA GLN A 233 3.07 4.19 8.94
C GLN A 233 1.91 3.84 9.88
N ARG A 234 0.78 4.54 9.78
CA ARG A 234 -0.43 4.22 10.56
C ARG A 234 -1.02 2.87 10.18
N VAL A 235 -0.93 2.42 8.93
CA VAL A 235 -1.31 1.04 8.53
C VAL A 235 -0.49 0.03 9.31
N ARG A 236 0.83 0.26 9.43
CA ARG A 236 1.73 -0.67 10.14
C ARG A 236 1.42 -0.79 11.64
N GLN A 237 0.81 0.24 12.23
CA GLN A 237 0.38 0.28 13.63
C GLN A 237 -0.96 -0.46 13.87
N VAL A 238 -1.69 -0.85 12.81
CA VAL A 238 -2.93 -1.63 12.95
C VAL A 238 -2.59 -3.05 13.44
N ARG A 239 -3.37 -3.56 14.40
CA ARG A 239 -3.16 -4.86 15.09
C ARG A 239 -2.88 -6.02 14.10
N ARG A 240 -2.14 -7.03 14.58
CA ARG A 240 -1.60 -8.18 13.82
C ARG A 240 -2.55 -8.90 12.84
N ARG A 241 -3.88 -8.81 13.01
CA ARG A 241 -4.86 -9.42 12.07
C ARG A 241 -4.92 -8.72 10.70
N ALA A 242 -4.27 -7.56 10.52
CA ALA A 242 -4.13 -6.88 9.23
C ALA A 242 -2.77 -7.15 8.55
N ALA A 243 -2.14 -8.32 8.81
CA ALA A 243 -0.81 -8.66 8.30
C ALA A 243 -0.66 -8.48 6.78
N ALA A 244 -1.69 -8.81 5.98
CA ALA A 244 -1.70 -8.59 4.53
C ALA A 244 -1.42 -7.12 4.14
N PHE A 245 -1.89 -6.15 4.94
CA PHE A 245 -1.65 -4.74 4.64
C PHE A 245 -0.26 -4.23 5.04
N GLN A 246 0.54 -5.02 5.76
CA GLN A 246 1.91 -4.63 6.13
C GLN A 246 2.80 -4.57 4.88
N ALA A 247 2.73 -5.58 4.00
CA ALA A 247 3.44 -5.58 2.73
C ALA A 247 3.00 -4.41 1.83
N ARG A 248 1.68 -4.16 1.74
CA ARG A 248 1.13 -3.01 1.00
C ARG A 248 1.62 -1.66 1.52
N ALA A 249 1.66 -1.48 2.84
CA ALA A 249 2.17 -0.27 3.45
C ALA A 249 3.66 -0.06 3.14
N GLN A 250 4.47 -1.12 3.24
CA GLN A 250 5.89 -1.04 2.89
C GLN A 250 6.12 -0.73 1.41
N CYS A 251 5.33 -1.32 0.50
CA CYS A 251 5.33 -0.96 -0.92
C CYS A 251 4.97 0.51 -1.15
N GLY A 252 4.01 1.05 -0.37
CA GLY A 252 3.63 2.46 -0.39
C GLY A 252 4.76 3.38 0.05
N GLU A 253 5.41 3.08 1.19
CA GLU A 253 6.59 3.80 1.67
C GLU A 253 7.75 3.73 0.64
N ALA A 254 7.96 2.58 0.02
CA ALA A 254 8.95 2.39 -1.04
C ALA A 254 8.64 3.27 -2.27
N ALA A 255 7.37 3.37 -2.66
CA ALA A 255 6.95 4.24 -3.76
C ALA A 255 7.17 5.74 -3.44
N VAL A 256 6.96 6.16 -2.20
CA VAL A 256 7.30 7.53 -1.74
C VAL A 256 8.80 7.79 -1.89
N ARG A 257 9.64 6.88 -1.39
CA ARG A 257 11.11 6.96 -1.50
C ARG A 257 11.56 7.03 -2.96
N ARG A 258 10.95 6.21 -3.83
CA ARG A 258 11.20 6.21 -5.27
C ARG A 258 10.84 7.54 -5.92
N ALA A 259 9.67 8.11 -5.62
CA ALA A 259 9.26 9.40 -6.16
C ALA A 259 10.28 10.50 -5.80
N LEU A 260 10.81 10.44 -4.59
CA LEU A 260 11.84 11.34 -4.05
C LEU A 260 13.26 11.01 -4.49
N GLY A 261 13.46 10.00 -5.34
CA GLY A 261 14.78 9.66 -5.87
C GLY A 261 15.71 8.93 -4.89
N GLU A 262 15.18 8.43 -3.77
CA GLU A 262 15.94 7.62 -2.81
C GLU A 262 16.03 6.16 -3.30
N TRP A 263 16.70 5.95 -4.43
CA TRP A 263 16.64 4.70 -5.21
C TRP A 263 16.97 3.43 -4.41
N GLU A 264 18.10 3.44 -3.72
CA GLU A 264 18.56 2.28 -2.95
C GLU A 264 17.64 2.02 -1.75
N ARG A 265 17.12 3.08 -1.12
CA ARG A 265 16.18 2.99 0.01
C ARG A 265 14.81 2.47 -0.44
N ALA A 266 14.35 2.87 -1.62
CA ALA A 266 13.16 2.33 -2.25
C ALA A 266 13.34 0.84 -2.60
N GLU A 267 14.48 0.48 -3.21
CA GLU A 267 14.83 -0.92 -3.52
C GLU A 267 14.86 -1.80 -2.25
N ALA A 268 15.50 -1.33 -1.18
CA ALA A 268 15.54 -2.02 0.10
C ALA A 268 14.13 -2.19 0.70
N ALA A 269 13.29 -1.15 0.63
CA ALA A 269 11.93 -1.20 1.16
C ALA A 269 11.01 -2.15 0.37
N TYR A 270 11.12 -2.20 -0.96
CA TYR A 270 10.40 -3.20 -1.77
C TYR A 270 10.84 -4.63 -1.47
N ARG A 271 12.14 -4.86 -1.22
CA ARG A 271 12.63 -6.17 -0.78
C ARG A 271 12.10 -6.56 0.60
N ALA A 272 12.12 -5.63 1.54
CA ALA A 272 11.55 -5.87 2.87
C ALA A 272 10.06 -6.24 2.79
N ALA A 273 9.30 -5.63 1.85
CA ALA A 273 7.90 -5.98 1.64
C ALA A 273 7.71 -7.42 1.13
N LEU A 274 8.66 -7.94 0.33
CA LEU A 274 8.66 -9.32 -0.16
C LEU A 274 9.00 -10.34 0.94
N ASP A 275 9.77 -9.93 1.96
CA ASP A 275 10.12 -10.77 3.12
C ASP A 275 8.92 -10.98 4.07
N LEU A 276 7.82 -10.24 3.90
CA LEU A 276 6.59 -10.36 4.70
C LEU A 276 5.62 -11.44 4.20
N ASP A 277 6.08 -12.31 3.30
CA ASP A 277 5.28 -13.33 2.61
C ASP A 277 3.95 -12.79 2.04
N PRO A 278 4.02 -11.83 1.09
CA PRO A 278 2.84 -11.22 0.49
C PRO A 278 2.03 -12.23 -0.35
N ASP A 279 0.73 -11.97 -0.50
CA ASP A 279 -0.08 -12.64 -1.50
C ASP A 279 0.43 -12.33 -2.93
N ASP A 280 -0.08 -13.05 -3.93
CA ASP A 280 0.38 -12.93 -5.31
C ASP A 280 0.25 -11.49 -5.87
N ASP A 281 -0.80 -10.76 -5.51
CA ASP A 281 -1.01 -9.40 -6.01
C ASP A 281 -0.04 -8.42 -5.34
N ASP A 282 0.15 -8.52 -4.03
CA ASP A 282 1.11 -7.70 -3.28
C ASP A 282 2.55 -7.99 -3.71
N ARG A 283 2.87 -9.26 -3.98
CA ARG A 283 4.16 -9.71 -4.54
C ARG A 283 4.40 -9.12 -5.92
N ARG A 284 3.38 -9.12 -6.79
CA ARG A 284 3.43 -8.49 -8.11
C ARG A 284 3.71 -6.99 -7.98
N GLN A 285 3.02 -6.28 -7.09
CA GLN A 285 3.23 -4.85 -6.90
C GLN A 285 4.62 -4.54 -6.36
N ALA A 286 5.14 -5.34 -5.42
CA ALA A 286 6.49 -5.18 -4.90
C ALA A 286 7.56 -5.38 -6.00
N TRP A 287 7.47 -6.46 -6.78
CA TRP A 287 8.39 -6.70 -7.90
C TRP A 287 8.29 -5.65 -9.00
N ARG A 288 7.07 -5.21 -9.34
CA ARG A 288 6.86 -4.10 -10.30
C ARG A 288 7.51 -2.82 -9.78
N GLY A 289 7.24 -2.47 -8.52
CA GLY A 289 7.80 -1.28 -7.87
C GLY A 289 9.32 -1.29 -7.85
N LEU A 290 9.93 -2.43 -7.54
CA LEU A 290 11.37 -2.63 -7.58
C LEU A 290 11.94 -2.46 -9.00
N GLY A 291 11.33 -3.11 -10.00
CA GLY A 291 11.73 -2.97 -11.40
C GLY A 291 11.63 -1.52 -11.90
N HIS A 292 10.51 -0.84 -11.62
CA HIS A 292 10.34 0.57 -11.98
C HIS A 292 11.37 1.47 -11.28
N THR A 293 11.66 1.22 -9.99
CA THR A 293 12.71 1.93 -9.25
C THR A 293 14.07 1.78 -9.91
N LEU A 294 14.46 0.56 -10.26
CA LEU A 294 15.73 0.28 -10.95
C LEU A 294 15.81 1.00 -12.31
N ARG A 295 14.72 1.03 -13.07
CA ARG A 295 14.66 1.76 -14.34
C ARG A 295 14.83 3.27 -14.13
N LEU A 296 14.11 3.87 -13.17
CA LEU A 296 14.24 5.30 -12.84
C LEU A 296 15.65 5.66 -12.32
N ALA A 297 16.32 4.72 -11.67
CA ALA A 297 17.71 4.84 -11.22
C ALA A 297 18.75 4.66 -12.35
N GLY A 298 18.32 4.53 -13.61
CA GLY A 298 19.22 4.36 -14.76
C GLY A 298 19.76 2.94 -14.93
N ARG A 299 19.12 1.94 -14.31
CA ARG A 299 19.52 0.51 -14.38
C ARG A 299 18.43 -0.35 -15.06
N PRO A 300 18.03 -0.04 -16.32
CA PRO A 300 16.94 -0.74 -16.98
C PRO A 300 17.21 -2.23 -17.23
N LEU A 301 18.47 -2.63 -17.43
CA LEU A 301 18.81 -4.06 -17.55
C LEU A 301 18.51 -4.84 -16.26
N SER A 302 18.87 -4.29 -15.09
CA SER A 302 18.51 -4.89 -13.80
C SER A 302 17.01 -4.89 -13.55
N ALA A 303 16.27 -3.92 -14.11
CA ALA A 303 14.82 -3.85 -13.97
C ALA A 303 14.11 -5.05 -14.64
N LEU A 304 14.61 -5.53 -15.77
CA LEU A 304 13.97 -6.59 -16.56
C LEU A 304 13.73 -7.87 -15.75
N GLU A 305 14.67 -8.27 -14.88
CA GLU A 305 14.50 -9.47 -14.03
C GLU A 305 13.24 -9.37 -13.17
N TRP A 306 13.11 -8.27 -12.42
CA TRP A 306 12.02 -8.05 -11.47
C TRP A 306 10.69 -7.83 -12.17
N LEU A 307 10.69 -7.08 -13.27
CA LEU A 307 9.49 -6.86 -14.07
C LEU A 307 9.00 -8.16 -14.74
N THR A 308 9.92 -9.04 -15.15
CA THR A 308 9.57 -10.37 -15.69
C THR A 308 8.94 -11.24 -14.61
N ARG A 309 9.47 -11.22 -13.38
CA ARG A 309 8.84 -11.92 -12.25
C ARG A 309 7.45 -11.38 -11.95
N ALA A 310 7.28 -10.06 -11.92
CA ALA A 310 5.98 -9.41 -11.74
C ALA A 310 4.97 -9.79 -12.84
N ALA A 311 5.39 -9.82 -14.10
CA ALA A 311 4.51 -10.17 -15.21
C ALA A 311 4.02 -11.64 -15.16
N ASN A 312 4.72 -12.52 -14.45
CA ASN A 312 4.48 -13.96 -14.42
C ASN A 312 4.08 -14.49 -13.02
N VAL A 313 3.57 -13.63 -12.13
CA VAL A 313 3.27 -14.00 -10.73
C VAL A 313 2.25 -15.15 -10.65
N THR A 314 1.13 -15.06 -11.39
CA THR A 314 0.03 -16.03 -11.34
C THR A 314 0.12 -17.08 -12.45
N ALA A 315 -0.49 -18.24 -12.23
CA ALA A 315 -0.58 -19.30 -13.25
C ALA A 315 -1.33 -18.83 -14.52
N GLY A 316 -2.41 -18.05 -14.37
CA GLY A 316 -3.16 -17.53 -15.52
C GLY A 316 -2.35 -16.56 -16.38
N GLN A 317 -1.52 -15.70 -15.77
CA GLN A 317 -0.60 -14.84 -16.51
C GLN A 317 0.47 -15.64 -17.26
N ARG A 318 0.99 -16.72 -16.64
CA ARG A 318 1.94 -17.62 -17.31
C ARG A 318 1.33 -18.34 -18.51
N GLN A 319 0.08 -18.79 -18.39
CA GLN A 319 -0.63 -19.50 -19.46
C GLN A 319 -1.02 -18.60 -20.63
N THR A 320 -1.61 -17.43 -20.34
CA THR A 320 -2.01 -16.47 -21.38
C THR A 320 -0.82 -15.73 -21.97
N GLY A 321 0.29 -15.67 -21.24
CA GLY A 321 1.45 -14.86 -21.57
C GLY A 321 1.17 -13.35 -21.55
N ARG A 322 0.02 -12.91 -21.00
CA ARG A 322 -0.41 -11.51 -20.98
C ARG A 322 -0.47 -10.95 -19.56
N SER A 323 -0.11 -9.68 -19.40
CA SER A 323 -0.13 -8.98 -18.13
C SER A 323 0.01 -7.47 -18.34
N TRP A 324 -0.78 -6.67 -17.62
CA TRP A 324 -0.67 -5.21 -17.67
C TRP A 324 0.74 -4.69 -17.29
N VAL A 325 1.52 -5.50 -16.53
CA VAL A 325 2.92 -5.21 -16.17
C VAL A 325 3.85 -5.15 -17.39
N PHE A 326 3.47 -5.73 -18.53
CA PHE A 326 4.30 -5.65 -19.75
C PHE A 326 4.51 -4.21 -20.24
N VAL A 327 3.69 -3.23 -19.83
CA VAL A 327 3.94 -1.81 -20.10
C VAL A 327 5.25 -1.33 -19.46
N ASP A 328 5.57 -1.83 -18.26
CA ASP A 328 6.83 -1.53 -17.56
C ASP A 328 8.02 -2.20 -18.24
N LEU A 329 7.84 -3.44 -18.73
CA LEU A 329 8.87 -4.14 -19.52
C LEU A 329 9.15 -3.40 -20.83
N ALA A 330 8.11 -2.96 -21.52
CA ALA A 330 8.24 -2.18 -22.74
C ALA A 330 9.00 -0.86 -22.48
N ALA A 331 8.68 -0.17 -21.38
CA ALA A 331 9.43 1.02 -20.96
C ALA A 331 10.91 0.72 -20.64
N ALA A 332 11.22 -0.42 -20.02
CA ALA A 332 12.59 -0.84 -19.74
C ALA A 332 13.37 -1.16 -21.04
N HIS A 333 12.75 -1.85 -22.01
CA HIS A 333 13.35 -2.10 -23.32
C HIS A 333 13.53 -0.83 -24.14
N ALA A 334 12.56 0.09 -24.11
CA ALA A 334 12.69 1.40 -24.74
C ALA A 334 13.88 2.18 -24.15
N ALA A 335 14.08 2.14 -22.83
CA ALA A 335 15.26 2.76 -22.18
C ALA A 335 16.59 2.11 -22.60
N LEU A 336 16.58 0.82 -22.95
CA LEU A 336 17.73 0.08 -23.49
C LEU A 336 17.95 0.30 -25.00
N ARG A 337 17.15 1.12 -25.67
CA ARG A 337 17.16 1.31 -27.14
C ARG A 337 16.90 0.01 -27.91
N ASP A 338 16.05 -0.86 -27.36
CA ASP A 338 15.59 -2.08 -28.04
C ASP A 338 14.10 -1.93 -28.45
N PRO A 339 13.82 -1.31 -29.61
CA PRO A 339 12.44 -1.04 -30.03
C PRO A 339 11.68 -2.34 -30.37
N ARG A 340 12.38 -3.40 -30.79
CA ARG A 340 11.75 -4.68 -31.13
C ARG A 340 11.23 -5.38 -29.88
N ALA A 341 12.05 -5.48 -28.85
CA ALA A 341 11.62 -6.07 -27.57
C ALA A 341 10.57 -5.20 -26.87
N ALA A 342 10.67 -3.87 -26.99
CA ALA A 342 9.66 -2.96 -26.46
C ALA A 342 8.30 -3.19 -27.12
N GLN A 343 8.24 -3.30 -28.46
CA GLN A 343 6.99 -3.59 -29.16
C GLN A 343 6.44 -4.98 -28.80
N ALA A 344 7.30 -6.00 -28.73
CA ALA A 344 6.89 -7.34 -28.34
C ALA A 344 6.31 -7.40 -26.91
N ALA A 345 6.78 -6.55 -26.00
CA ALA A 345 6.19 -6.40 -24.68
C ALA A 345 4.83 -5.68 -24.74
N LEU A 346 4.69 -4.61 -25.53
CA LEU A 346 3.40 -3.91 -25.72
C LEU A 346 2.31 -4.84 -26.24
N ASP A 347 2.63 -5.76 -27.15
CA ASP A 347 1.66 -6.71 -27.71
C ASP A 347 1.11 -7.71 -26.66
N ARG A 348 1.73 -7.76 -25.47
CA ARG A 348 1.40 -8.68 -24.36
C ARG A 348 0.73 -8.00 -23.18
N THR A 349 0.45 -6.69 -23.21
CA THR A 349 -0.16 -5.97 -22.08
C THR A 349 -1.59 -6.45 -21.77
N GLY A 350 -2.34 -6.84 -22.80
CA GLY A 350 -3.79 -6.94 -22.71
C GLY A 350 -4.46 -5.55 -22.64
N PRO A 351 -5.76 -5.47 -22.33
CA PRO A 351 -6.45 -4.20 -22.23
C PRO A 351 -5.91 -3.38 -21.04
N LEU A 352 -5.55 -2.12 -21.31
CA LEU A 352 -5.09 -1.16 -20.30
C LEU A 352 -6.13 -0.07 -20.07
N SER A 353 -6.10 0.53 -18.88
CA SER A 353 -6.96 1.68 -18.55
C SER A 353 -6.26 2.62 -17.57
N GLY A 354 -6.70 3.89 -17.54
CA GLY A 354 -6.14 4.90 -16.66
C GLY A 354 -4.63 5.06 -16.84
N GLU A 355 -3.91 5.10 -15.72
CA GLU A 355 -2.47 5.39 -15.66
C GLU A 355 -1.63 4.43 -16.51
N ASP A 356 -1.99 3.15 -16.61
CA ASP A 356 -1.22 2.19 -17.40
C ASP A 356 -1.41 2.40 -18.92
N ALA A 357 -2.59 2.85 -19.36
CA ALA A 357 -2.83 3.21 -20.76
C ALA A 357 -2.06 4.48 -21.15
N ASP A 358 -2.02 5.48 -20.27
CA ASP A 358 -1.19 6.68 -20.46
C ASP A 358 0.29 6.31 -20.58
N ARG A 359 0.76 5.36 -19.76
CA ARG A 359 2.15 4.87 -19.83
C ARG A 359 2.45 4.12 -21.12
N GLU A 360 1.51 3.34 -21.64
CA GLU A 360 1.64 2.75 -22.97
C GLU A 360 1.84 3.83 -24.03
N GLN A 361 1.04 4.90 -24.01
CA GLN A 361 1.19 6.02 -24.95
C GLN A 361 2.57 6.68 -24.83
N ILE A 362 3.11 6.86 -23.62
CA ILE A 362 4.46 7.37 -23.40
C ILE A 362 5.52 6.44 -24.02
N VAL A 363 5.40 5.13 -23.83
CA VAL A 363 6.35 4.16 -24.43
C VAL A 363 6.27 4.21 -25.96
N ARG A 364 5.07 4.23 -26.53
CA ARG A 364 4.88 4.37 -27.99
C ARG A 364 5.46 5.68 -28.51
N ALA A 365 5.32 6.78 -27.77
CA ALA A 365 5.92 8.06 -28.11
C ALA A 365 7.45 8.00 -28.08
N GLU A 366 8.05 7.32 -27.09
CA GLU A 366 9.51 7.11 -27.06
C GLU A 366 9.99 6.27 -28.25
N LEU A 367 9.26 5.23 -28.64
CA LEU A 367 9.60 4.42 -29.81
C LEU A 367 9.51 5.21 -31.11
N ALA A 368 8.47 6.03 -31.29
CA ALA A 368 8.35 6.93 -32.44
C ALA A 368 9.52 7.92 -32.49
N ARG A 369 9.89 8.52 -31.35
CA ARG A 369 11.04 9.43 -31.28
C ARG A 369 12.36 8.72 -31.60
N GLN A 370 12.55 7.50 -31.13
CA GLN A 370 13.73 6.68 -31.45
C GLN A 370 13.83 6.36 -32.95
N ALA A 371 12.70 6.23 -33.63
CA ALA A 371 12.62 6.05 -35.07
C ALA A 371 12.80 7.36 -35.87
N GLY A 372 12.99 8.51 -35.21
CA GLY A 372 13.13 9.82 -35.85
C GLY A 372 11.80 10.54 -36.14
N ASP A 373 10.67 9.96 -35.73
CA ASP A 373 9.33 10.56 -35.91
C ASP A 373 8.92 11.39 -34.69
N ALA A 374 9.47 12.61 -34.61
CA ALA A 374 9.14 13.54 -33.54
C ALA A 374 7.68 14.05 -33.60
N GLY A 375 7.06 14.04 -34.78
CA GLY A 375 5.68 14.48 -34.97
C GLY A 375 4.69 13.55 -34.28
N THR A 376 4.81 12.25 -34.55
CA THR A 376 4.00 11.22 -33.89
C THR A 376 4.29 11.16 -32.39
N ALA A 377 5.56 11.25 -31.98
CA ALA A 377 5.92 11.28 -30.57
C ALA A 377 5.23 12.44 -29.83
N LEU A 378 5.24 13.65 -30.41
CA LEU A 378 4.59 14.81 -29.83
C LEU A 378 3.07 14.67 -29.76
N ALA A 379 2.45 14.16 -30.84
CA ALA A 379 1.00 13.96 -30.90
C ALA A 379 0.50 12.98 -29.81
N LEU A 380 1.28 11.93 -29.51
CA LEU A 380 0.98 10.98 -28.44
C LEU A 380 1.16 11.57 -27.03
N LEU A 381 2.08 12.52 -26.83
CA LEU A 381 2.31 13.14 -25.53
C LEU A 381 1.32 14.27 -25.18
N GLN A 382 0.81 14.97 -26.20
CA GLN A 382 -0.01 16.18 -26.00
C GLN A 382 -1.25 15.97 -25.12
N PRO A 383 -2.04 14.88 -25.26
CA PRO A 383 -3.27 14.67 -24.50
C PRO A 383 -3.06 14.29 -23.01
N LEU A 384 -1.85 13.87 -22.62
CA LEU A 384 -1.58 13.31 -21.30
C LEU A 384 -1.65 14.37 -20.18
N ASP A 385 -2.18 14.01 -19.01
CA ASP A 385 -2.11 14.88 -17.82
C ASP A 385 -0.69 14.87 -17.23
N ARG A 386 -0.01 15.99 -17.42
CA ARG A 386 1.39 16.24 -17.05
C ARG A 386 1.60 16.42 -15.54
N ARG A 387 0.53 16.57 -14.76
CA ARG A 387 0.60 16.77 -13.30
C ARG A 387 0.69 15.47 -12.54
N THR A 388 0.33 14.36 -13.17
CA THR A 388 0.35 13.03 -12.54
C THR A 388 1.76 12.65 -12.10
N LEU A 389 1.85 11.90 -10.99
CA LEU A 389 3.14 11.40 -10.49
C LEU A 389 3.92 10.64 -11.58
N TRP A 390 3.23 9.78 -12.33
CA TRP A 390 3.85 8.92 -13.33
C TRP A 390 4.36 9.71 -14.53
N ALA A 391 3.62 10.72 -15.03
CA ALA A 391 4.13 11.57 -16.10
C ALA A 391 5.44 12.27 -15.69
N ARG A 392 5.56 12.68 -14.43
CA ARG A 392 6.78 13.29 -13.89
C ARG A 392 7.91 12.26 -13.72
N GLU A 393 7.59 11.04 -13.30
CA GLU A 393 8.57 9.95 -13.23
C GLU A 393 9.06 9.51 -14.62
N GLU A 394 8.17 9.36 -15.61
CA GLU A 394 8.53 9.01 -16.98
C GLU A 394 9.28 10.15 -17.67
N ALA A 395 8.97 11.41 -17.37
CA ALA A 395 9.74 12.56 -17.84
C ALA A 395 11.18 12.55 -17.34
N HIS A 396 11.41 12.04 -16.12
CA HIS A 396 12.77 11.78 -15.63
C HIS A 396 13.46 10.63 -16.36
N ALA A 397 12.73 9.55 -16.67
CA ALA A 397 13.30 8.39 -17.37
C ALA A 397 13.61 8.66 -18.85
N PHE A 398 12.79 9.49 -19.50
CA PHE A 398 12.89 9.82 -20.92
C PHE A 398 13.02 11.33 -21.15
N PRO A 399 14.11 11.97 -20.68
CA PRO A 399 14.24 13.42 -20.74
C PRO A 399 14.25 13.95 -22.18
N ALA A 400 14.83 13.22 -23.13
CA ALA A 400 14.85 13.58 -24.55
C ALA A 400 13.45 13.53 -25.20
N LEU A 401 12.56 12.65 -24.72
CA LEU A 401 11.18 12.59 -25.19
C LEU A 401 10.39 13.80 -24.73
N PHE A 402 10.41 14.05 -23.43
CA PHE A 402 9.62 15.13 -22.85
C PHE A 402 10.19 16.52 -23.19
N ALA A 403 11.44 16.61 -23.67
CA ALA A 403 11.98 17.82 -24.26
C ALA A 403 11.19 18.30 -25.50
N LEU A 404 10.53 17.41 -26.24
CA LEU A 404 9.70 17.76 -27.40
C LEU A 404 8.52 18.68 -27.03
N LEU A 405 8.06 18.63 -25.78
CA LEU A 405 6.98 19.49 -25.27
C LEU A 405 7.44 20.93 -24.97
N GLY A 406 8.75 21.21 -25.00
CA GLY A 406 9.31 22.53 -24.68
C GLY A 406 8.87 23.01 -23.29
N ARG A 407 8.16 24.15 -23.26
CA ARG A 407 7.62 24.72 -22.00
C ARG A 407 6.52 23.86 -21.37
N GLY A 408 5.93 22.92 -22.11
CA GLY A 408 4.89 22.02 -21.65
C GLY A 408 5.40 20.79 -20.89
N ARG A 409 6.69 20.67 -20.58
CA ARG A 409 7.26 19.53 -19.85
C ARG A 409 6.66 19.40 -18.43
N PRO A 410 6.43 18.17 -17.92
CA PRO A 410 6.10 17.95 -16.52
C PRO A 410 7.13 18.58 -15.58
N ALA A 411 6.66 19.16 -14.47
CA ALA A 411 7.56 19.70 -13.46
C ALA A 411 8.37 18.56 -12.81
N PRO A 412 9.69 18.71 -12.61
CA PRO A 412 10.50 17.67 -11.98
C PRO A 412 10.03 17.40 -10.54
N LEU A 413 10.25 16.18 -10.06
CA LEU A 413 10.05 15.82 -8.66
C LEU A 413 11.20 16.40 -7.81
N ALA A 414 10.90 16.78 -6.57
CA ALA A 414 11.91 17.25 -5.63
C ALA A 414 12.76 16.06 -5.15
N ARG A 415 13.95 15.90 -5.74
CA ARG A 415 14.87 14.81 -5.44
C ARG A 415 16.16 15.40 -4.88
N PRO A 416 16.55 15.07 -3.65
CA PRO A 416 17.80 15.57 -3.08
C PRO A 416 18.98 14.98 -3.86
N ALA A 417 20.04 15.79 -4.05
CA ALA A 417 21.23 15.37 -4.77
C ALA A 417 21.99 14.24 -4.04
N CYS A 418 21.91 14.21 -2.72
CA CYS A 418 22.49 13.19 -1.86
C CYS A 418 21.60 12.91 -0.63
N PRO A 419 21.81 11.77 0.06
CA PRO A 419 21.18 11.53 1.36
C PRO A 419 21.66 12.55 2.40
N HIS A 420 20.73 13.20 3.09
CA HIS A 420 21.04 14.07 4.23
C HIS A 420 20.75 13.31 5.51
N VAL A 421 21.79 12.95 6.26
CA VAL A 421 21.69 12.18 7.50
C VAL A 421 21.89 13.12 8.68
N LEU A 422 20.87 13.26 9.51
CA LEU A 422 20.95 13.93 10.79
C LEU A 422 21.06 12.90 11.90
N VAL A 423 22.13 12.97 12.68
CA VAL A 423 22.37 12.13 13.85
C VAL A 423 22.34 13.01 15.09
N ARG A 424 21.37 12.74 15.95
CA ARG A 424 21.28 13.35 17.28
C ARG A 424 21.75 12.37 18.33
N ALA A 425 22.86 12.67 18.99
CA ALA A 425 23.42 11.89 20.07
C ALA A 425 23.61 12.68 21.37
N ALA A 426 23.34 14.00 21.38
CA ALA A 426 23.33 14.83 22.58
C ALA A 426 22.06 14.58 23.42
N GLY A 427 21.84 13.33 23.83
CA GLY A 427 20.59 12.82 24.41
C GLY A 427 20.29 11.38 23.94
N PRO A 428 19.02 10.93 23.99
CA PRO A 428 18.63 9.67 23.37
C PRO A 428 18.89 9.71 21.85
N LEU A 429 19.44 8.63 21.30
CA LEU A 429 19.77 8.57 19.87
C LEU A 429 18.52 8.76 18.99
N ASP A 430 18.58 9.72 18.07
CA ASP A 430 17.63 9.89 16.97
C ASP A 430 18.40 10.05 15.65
N VAL A 431 18.15 9.14 14.71
CA VAL A 431 18.77 9.17 13.38
C VAL A 431 17.70 9.43 12.34
N ARG A 432 17.94 10.40 11.47
CA ARG A 432 17.04 10.76 10.38
C ARG A 432 17.78 10.80 9.06
N VAL A 433 17.13 10.35 7.99
CA VAL A 433 17.65 10.47 6.62
C VAL A 433 16.60 11.18 5.79
N ASN A 434 16.95 12.34 5.22
CA ASN A 434 16.06 13.26 4.52
C ASN A 434 14.84 13.64 5.38
N GLY A 435 15.08 13.93 6.66
CA GLY A 435 14.04 14.28 7.65
C GLY A 435 13.27 13.10 8.24
N ARG A 436 13.34 11.91 7.62
CA ARG A 436 12.62 10.69 8.04
C ARG A 436 13.38 9.93 9.11
N ARG A 437 12.68 9.55 10.18
CA ARG A 437 13.26 8.73 11.25
C ARG A 437 13.67 7.35 10.72
N VAL A 438 14.88 6.94 11.05
CA VAL A 438 15.42 5.62 10.79
C VAL A 438 14.94 4.66 11.88
N PRO A 439 14.56 3.41 11.57
CA PRO A 439 14.06 2.45 12.56
C PRO A 439 15.20 1.85 13.41
N LEU A 440 15.92 2.71 14.14
CA LEU A 440 16.90 2.33 15.16
C LEU A 440 16.33 2.70 16.54
N ALA A 441 16.38 1.76 17.48
CA ALA A 441 16.05 2.06 18.86
C ALA A 441 17.11 3.01 19.46
N PRO A 442 16.75 3.89 20.42
CA PRO A 442 17.70 4.83 21.02
C PRO A 442 18.94 4.16 21.64
N THR A 443 18.83 2.88 22.04
CA THR A 443 19.90 2.09 22.65
C THR A 443 20.51 1.04 21.72
N ALA A 444 20.17 1.07 20.42
CA ALA A 444 20.64 0.06 19.46
C ALA A 444 22.16 0.16 19.24
N LEU A 445 22.87 -0.97 19.33
CA LEU A 445 24.31 -1.04 19.09
C LEU A 445 24.72 -0.63 17.68
N ALA A 446 23.87 -0.83 16.68
CA ALA A 446 24.11 -0.33 15.32
C ALA A 446 24.11 1.22 15.28
N GLY A 447 23.32 1.86 16.14
CA GLY A 447 23.33 3.30 16.36
C GLY A 447 24.60 3.77 17.08
N VAL A 448 25.04 3.04 18.11
CA VAL A 448 26.33 3.30 18.77
C VAL A 448 27.50 3.21 17.77
N LEU A 449 27.49 2.19 16.91
CA LEU A 449 28.49 2.02 15.84
C LEU A 449 28.53 3.24 14.90
N LEU A 450 27.36 3.77 14.52
CA LEU A 450 27.25 4.97 13.69
C LEU A 450 27.90 6.17 14.37
N VAL A 451 27.58 6.41 15.64
CA VAL A 451 28.14 7.53 16.40
C VAL A 451 29.64 7.36 16.60
N ALA A 452 30.13 6.15 16.87
CA ALA A 452 31.57 5.88 16.96
C ALA A 452 32.32 6.17 15.64
N LEU A 453 31.71 5.87 14.49
CA LEU A 453 32.24 6.26 13.19
C LEU A 453 32.27 7.77 13.02
N LEU A 454 31.21 8.48 13.43
CA LEU A 454 31.15 9.94 13.37
C LEU A 454 32.18 10.59 14.31
N GLU A 455 32.33 10.13 15.54
CA GLU A 455 33.37 10.58 16.48
C GLU A 455 34.78 10.42 15.88
N ALA A 456 35.00 9.35 15.12
CA ALA A 456 36.27 9.09 14.43
C ALA A 456 36.43 9.83 13.07
N GLY A 457 35.59 10.83 12.76
CA GLY A 457 35.69 11.59 11.51
C GLY A 457 35.13 10.86 10.28
N GLY A 458 34.31 9.84 10.47
CA GLY A 458 33.68 9.04 9.41
C GLY A 458 34.48 7.81 8.99
N GLN A 459 35.63 7.54 9.62
CA GLN A 459 36.47 6.38 9.35
C GLN A 459 37.04 5.80 10.64
N ALA A 460 36.91 4.49 10.85
CA ALA A 460 37.50 3.83 12.02
C ALA A 460 37.94 2.40 11.73
N GLY A 461 39.00 1.97 12.42
CA GLY A 461 39.47 0.58 12.37
C GLY A 461 38.51 -0.36 13.10
N THR A 462 38.46 -1.63 12.67
CA THR A 462 37.55 -2.63 13.27
C THR A 462 37.79 -2.79 14.78
N GLY A 463 39.05 -2.70 15.24
CA GLY A 463 39.38 -2.79 16.67
C GLY A 463 38.79 -1.64 17.48
N GLN A 464 38.92 -0.40 16.98
CA GLN A 464 38.34 0.79 17.61
C GLN A 464 36.82 0.70 17.71
N LEU A 465 36.15 0.28 16.63
CA LEU A 465 34.70 0.11 16.62
C LEU A 465 34.24 -1.03 17.52
N ALA A 466 35.03 -2.11 17.63
CA ALA A 466 34.72 -3.21 18.54
C ALA A 466 34.72 -2.75 20.00
N LEU A 467 35.62 -1.84 20.39
CA LEU A 467 35.63 -1.25 21.74
C LEU A 467 34.36 -0.42 21.99
N ALA A 468 33.93 0.37 21.01
CA ALA A 468 32.77 1.24 21.16
C ALA A 468 31.45 0.47 21.39
N VAL A 469 31.32 -0.75 20.86
CA VAL A 469 30.08 -1.54 20.88
C VAL A 469 30.13 -2.75 21.85
N SER A 470 31.19 -2.89 22.64
CA SER A 470 31.38 -4.03 23.55
C SER A 470 31.24 -3.61 25.01
N GLY A 471 30.57 -4.44 25.82
CA GLY A 471 30.43 -4.21 27.26
C GLY A 471 31.61 -4.71 28.10
N HIS A 472 32.48 -5.57 27.57
CA HIS A 472 33.61 -6.18 28.30
C HIS A 472 34.90 -6.13 27.46
N GLU A 473 36.00 -5.74 28.11
CA GLU A 473 37.32 -5.60 27.48
C GLU A 473 37.92 -6.94 27.01
N GLU A 474 37.48 -8.08 27.50
CA GLU A 474 38.19 -9.37 27.30
C GLU A 474 37.84 -10.10 25.98
N ARG A 475 36.74 -9.74 25.28
CA ARG A 475 36.27 -10.45 24.06
C ARG A 475 36.80 -9.84 22.74
N ARG A 476 38.06 -9.40 22.72
CA ARG A 476 38.61 -8.41 21.76
C ARG A 476 38.89 -8.90 20.32
N GLU A 477 39.45 -10.08 20.08
CA GLU A 477 40.10 -10.30 18.76
C GLU A 477 39.24 -10.89 17.63
N ARG A 478 38.48 -11.97 17.89
CA ARG A 478 37.63 -12.62 16.87
C ARG A 478 36.16 -12.24 16.98
N HIS A 479 35.62 -12.23 18.19
CA HIS A 479 34.21 -11.92 18.45
C HIS A 479 33.87 -10.46 18.16
N GLY A 480 34.78 -9.52 18.43
CA GLY A 480 34.62 -8.10 18.09
C GLY A 480 34.49 -7.83 16.59
N LYS A 481 35.31 -8.49 15.75
CA LYS A 481 35.25 -8.34 14.28
C LYS A 481 33.91 -8.81 13.69
N GLN A 482 33.42 -9.95 14.17
CA GLN A 482 32.13 -10.50 13.75
C GLN A 482 30.96 -9.62 14.22
N ALA A 483 31.04 -9.09 15.44
CA ALA A 483 30.04 -8.17 15.98
C ALA A 483 29.95 -6.88 15.14
N VAL A 484 31.08 -6.23 14.86
CA VAL A 484 31.12 -5.01 14.03
C VAL A 484 30.57 -5.26 12.62
N SER A 485 30.95 -6.37 11.97
CA SER A 485 30.42 -6.71 10.64
C SER A 485 28.90 -6.93 10.64
N ARG A 486 28.36 -7.60 11.67
CA ARG A 486 26.91 -7.77 11.83
C ARG A 486 26.21 -6.43 12.06
N LEU A 487 26.73 -5.59 12.96
CA LEU A 487 26.17 -4.28 13.27
C LEU A 487 26.24 -3.33 12.07
N ALA A 488 27.31 -3.37 11.27
CA ALA A 488 27.43 -2.61 10.04
C ALA A 488 26.35 -3.01 9.03
N ARG A 489 26.06 -4.32 8.88
CA ARG A 489 24.95 -4.79 8.03
C ARG A 489 23.59 -4.33 8.55
N GLU A 490 23.38 -4.37 9.86
CA GLU A 490 22.16 -3.85 10.49
C GLU A 490 22.00 -2.35 10.26
N LEU A 491 23.08 -1.59 10.41
CA LEU A 491 23.12 -0.14 10.17
C LEU A 491 22.81 0.20 8.70
N ARG A 492 23.40 -0.51 7.73
CA ARG A 492 23.07 -0.35 6.29
C ARG A 492 21.60 -0.62 6.01
N ARG A 493 21.05 -1.70 6.56
CA ARG A 493 19.63 -2.03 6.42
C ARG A 493 18.73 -0.94 7.02
N ALA A 494 19.09 -0.41 8.18
CA ALA A 494 18.32 0.65 8.83
C ALA A 494 18.37 1.97 8.04
N LEU A 495 19.57 2.40 7.63
CA LEU A 495 19.75 3.62 6.84
C LEU A 495 19.11 3.50 5.46
N GLY A 496 19.18 2.32 4.86
CA GLY A 496 18.46 1.94 3.65
C GLY A 496 19.32 1.94 2.38
N TRP A 497 20.64 2.04 2.46
CA TRP A 497 21.50 1.84 1.30
C TRP A 497 22.80 1.15 1.68
N GLU A 498 23.31 0.28 0.80
CA GLU A 498 24.48 -0.56 1.11
C GLU A 498 25.76 0.28 1.26
N GLY A 499 25.86 1.36 0.47
CA GLY A 499 26.99 2.30 0.51
C GLY A 499 27.10 3.11 1.80
N SER A 500 26.08 3.12 2.66
CA SER A 500 26.01 3.97 3.85
C SER A 500 27.18 3.74 4.82
N VAL A 501 27.68 2.51 4.86
CA VAL A 501 28.87 2.12 5.61
C VAL A 501 29.70 1.17 4.75
N ARG A 502 30.82 1.61 4.21
CA ARG A 502 31.73 0.77 3.42
C ARG A 502 32.71 0.06 4.34
N ALA A 503 33.13 -1.16 3.98
CA ALA A 503 34.16 -1.91 4.69
C ALA A 503 35.32 -2.20 3.75
N SER A 504 36.55 -1.84 4.12
CA SER A 504 37.76 -2.08 3.33
C SER A 504 38.98 -2.21 4.23
N ALA A 505 39.88 -3.14 3.93
CA ALA A 505 41.17 -3.33 4.62
C ALA A 505 41.11 -3.35 6.16
N GLY A 506 40.05 -3.91 6.75
CA GLY A 506 39.88 -3.96 8.21
C GLY A 506 39.41 -2.66 8.87
N ALA A 507 38.94 -1.69 8.08
CA ALA A 507 38.32 -0.45 8.52
C ALA A 507 36.92 -0.27 7.92
N TYR A 508 36.15 0.62 8.54
CA TYR A 508 34.82 1.02 8.08
C TYR A 508 34.79 2.52 7.81
N PHE A 509 33.99 2.91 6.83
CA PHE A 509 33.91 4.27 6.30
C PHE A 509 32.45 4.64 6.10
N LEU A 510 32.04 5.82 6.55
CA LEU A 510 30.75 6.37 6.15
C LEU A 510 30.76 6.73 4.66
N ASP A 511 29.58 6.80 4.08
CA ASP A 511 29.40 7.23 2.70
C ASP A 511 29.84 8.69 2.54
N PRO A 512 30.90 8.97 1.76
CA PRO A 512 31.41 10.33 1.58
C PRO A 512 30.49 11.18 0.68
N GLN A 513 29.54 10.56 -0.02
CA GLN A 513 28.57 11.27 -0.86
C GLN A 513 27.35 11.74 -0.07
N ALA A 514 27.12 11.22 1.14
CA ALA A 514 26.03 11.66 2.01
C ALA A 514 26.43 12.88 2.84
N ASP A 515 25.48 13.79 3.09
CA ASP A 515 25.64 14.91 4.02
C ASP A 515 25.39 14.39 5.46
N TRP A 516 26.46 14.24 6.24
CA TRP A 516 26.39 13.77 7.63
C TRP A 516 26.42 14.95 8.61
N ARG A 517 25.28 15.21 9.24
CA ARG A 517 25.13 16.18 10.33
C ARG A 517 25.06 15.48 11.67
N TYR A 518 25.83 16.00 12.62
CA TYR A 518 26.04 15.34 13.90
C TYR A 518 26.09 16.39 15.01
N ASP A 519 25.05 16.39 15.85
CA ASP A 519 24.76 17.45 16.80
C ASP A 519 25.86 17.67 17.86
N VAL A 520 26.52 16.61 18.35
CA VAL A 520 27.60 16.74 19.33
C VAL A 520 28.79 17.49 18.74
N ARG A 521 29.20 17.17 17.50
CA ARG A 521 30.28 17.89 16.82
C ARG A 521 29.89 19.34 16.51
N GLU A 522 28.65 19.56 16.08
CA GLU A 522 28.13 20.92 15.85
C GLU A 522 28.13 21.75 17.14
N ALA A 523 27.70 21.17 18.27
CA ALA A 523 27.73 21.80 19.57
C ALA A 523 29.16 22.13 20.03
N GLN A 524 30.10 21.19 19.90
CA GLN A 524 31.51 21.42 20.21
C GLN A 524 32.11 22.54 19.35
N ALA A 525 31.84 22.56 18.04
CA ALA A 525 32.31 23.60 17.14
C ALA A 525 31.71 24.99 17.47
N ALA A 526 30.50 25.02 18.02
CA ALA A 526 29.82 26.23 18.47
C ALA A 526 30.16 26.64 19.92
N GLY A 527 31.00 25.87 20.62
CA GLY A 527 31.31 26.10 22.04
C GLY A 527 30.12 25.87 22.98
N GLN A 528 29.12 25.11 22.55
CA GLN A 528 27.93 24.79 23.35
C GLN A 528 28.19 23.55 24.23
N PRO A 529 27.72 23.54 25.49
CA PRO A 529 27.90 22.39 26.37
C PRO A 529 27.08 21.18 25.89
N VAL A 530 27.65 19.99 26.00
CA VAL A 530 26.97 18.71 25.74
C VAL A 530 26.78 17.98 27.07
N GLU A 531 25.58 18.07 27.62
CA GLU A 531 25.27 17.55 28.97
C GLU A 531 24.99 16.05 29.00
N ALA A 532 24.60 15.47 27.87
CA ALA A 532 24.26 14.06 27.75
C ALA A 532 24.78 13.49 26.43
N PHE A 533 25.14 12.21 26.43
CA PHE A 533 25.63 11.51 25.24
C PHE A 533 25.05 10.10 25.17
N LEU A 534 24.31 9.79 24.09
CA LEU A 534 23.67 8.49 23.86
C LEU A 534 22.89 7.97 25.09
N SER A 535 21.98 8.81 25.61
CA SER A 535 21.26 8.54 26.86
C SER A 535 20.57 7.17 26.85
N GLY A 536 20.79 6.39 27.91
CA GLY A 536 20.26 5.03 28.08
C GLY A 536 21.19 3.92 27.58
N VAL A 537 22.33 4.25 26.96
CA VAL A 537 23.36 3.28 26.61
C VAL A 537 24.42 3.22 27.71
N THR A 538 24.63 2.03 28.29
CA THR A 538 25.52 1.82 29.44
C THR A 538 26.88 1.20 29.08
N LEU A 539 27.32 1.37 27.83
CA LEU A 539 28.60 0.82 27.38
C LEU A 539 29.76 1.68 27.92
N PRO A 540 30.90 1.07 28.31
CA PRO A 540 32.05 1.82 28.86
C PRO A 540 32.47 3.00 27.99
N TRP A 541 32.65 2.77 26.67
CA TRP A 541 33.01 3.82 25.72
C TRP A 541 32.05 5.02 25.71
N VAL A 542 30.75 4.78 25.88
CA VAL A 542 29.74 5.86 25.91
C VAL A 542 29.85 6.68 27.20
N LEU A 543 30.00 6.02 28.34
CA LEU A 543 30.10 6.66 29.65
C LEU A 543 31.39 7.49 29.78
N ASP A 544 32.51 6.95 29.29
CA ASP A 544 33.80 7.64 29.24
C ASP A 544 33.68 8.89 28.37
N ARG A 545 33.11 8.75 27.17
CA ARG A 545 32.93 9.87 26.24
C ARG A 545 31.97 10.94 26.78
N GLU A 546 30.88 10.57 27.44
CA GLU A 546 29.98 11.53 28.08
C GLU A 546 30.71 12.36 29.15
N THR A 547 31.59 11.71 29.92
CA THR A 547 32.39 12.37 30.97
C THR A 547 33.37 13.38 30.35
N GLU A 548 34.06 13.00 29.27
CA GLU A 548 34.94 13.91 28.52
C GLU A 548 34.19 15.14 27.99
N LEU A 549 33.01 14.94 27.39
CA LEU A 549 32.20 16.02 26.83
C LEU A 549 31.74 17.02 27.90
N ARG A 550 31.36 16.54 29.09
CA ARG A 550 31.00 17.40 30.22
C ARG A 550 32.18 18.22 30.74
N GLN A 551 33.36 17.61 30.85
CA GLN A 551 34.58 18.29 31.31
C GLN A 551 35.00 19.42 30.35
N GLN A 552 34.88 19.19 29.05
CA GLN A 552 35.18 20.20 28.03
C GLN A 552 34.23 21.40 28.09
N GLY A 553 32.94 21.18 28.39
CA GLY A 553 31.96 22.26 28.58
C GLY A 553 32.17 23.09 29.86
N SER A 554 32.76 22.50 30.90
CA SER A 554 33.09 23.24 32.14
C SER A 554 34.36 24.10 32.03
N GLY A 555 35.25 23.80 31.07
CA GLY A 555 36.52 24.51 30.87
C GLY A 555 36.42 25.80 30.04
N SER A 556 35.28 26.07 29.38
CA SER A 556 35.08 27.28 28.56
C SER A 556 34.48 28.47 29.31
N PHE A 557 34.23 28.35 30.62
CA PHE A 557 33.90 29.47 31.51
C PHE A 557 35.15 29.90 32.29
N SER A 558 36.11 30.55 31.62
CA SER A 558 37.04 31.45 32.30
C SER A 558 36.35 32.83 32.42
N PRO A 559 36.14 33.36 33.63
CA PRO A 559 35.70 34.74 33.79
C PRO A 559 36.91 35.65 33.62
N ASP A 560 37.23 36.03 32.39
CA ASP A 560 38.12 37.16 32.11
C ASP A 560 37.32 38.27 31.44
N SER A 561 36.86 39.22 32.26
CA SER A 561 37.05 40.66 32.05
C SER A 561 36.16 41.49 32.99
N GLY A 562 36.78 42.27 33.88
CA GLY A 562 36.21 43.48 34.50
C GLY A 562 36.02 43.43 36.00
#